data_AF-A0A2J7V4R4-F1
#
_entry.id   AF-A0A2J7V4R4-F1
#
_cell.length_a   1.000
_cell.length_b   1.000
_cell.length_c   1.000
_cell.angle_alpha   90.00
_cell.angle_beta   90.00
_cell.angle_gamma   90.00
#
_symmetry.space_group_name_H-M   'P 1'
#
loop_
_entity.id
_entity.type
_entity.pdbx_description
1 polymer ?
#
loop_
_entity_poly.entity_id
_entity_poly.type
_entity_poly.pdbx_seq_one_letter_code
_entity_poly.pdbx_strand_id
1 'polypeptide(L)'
;MMRGGHVDICVLGAFQVSVRGDLANWHTGEADAIPAVGGAMDLASGARRTYVMIELLTKSGQSKIAERCTYALTGAECVSRVYTDLAVIEVTPQGLVVLDRVEGLTLAELSALAGVPLREPSSNVGTR
;
A
#
# COMPACT_ATOMS: atom_id res chain seq x y z
N MET A 1 -17.64 -14.67 -7.44
CA MET A 1 -17.69 -13.30 -6.87
C MET A 1 -16.30 -12.67 -6.81
N MET A 2 -15.36 -13.18 -5.99
CA MET A 2 -14.02 -12.57 -5.78
C MET A 2 -13.15 -12.50 -7.06
N ARG A 3 -12.81 -13.65 -7.68
CA ARG A 3 -11.97 -13.68 -8.91
C ARG A 3 -12.63 -13.14 -10.18
N GLY A 4 -13.94 -12.86 -10.15
CA GLY A 4 -14.70 -12.51 -11.35
C GLY A 4 -14.71 -11.02 -11.71
N GLY A 5 -13.95 -10.17 -11.01
CA GLY A 5 -13.99 -8.73 -11.25
C GLY A 5 -15.30 -8.06 -10.83
N HIS A 6 -16.14 -8.75 -10.03
CA HIS A 6 -17.42 -8.26 -9.54
C HIS A 6 -17.30 -7.48 -8.23
N VAL A 7 -16.12 -7.49 -7.62
CA VAL A 7 -15.80 -6.68 -6.44
C VAL A 7 -15.13 -5.42 -6.94
N ASP A 8 -15.79 -4.27 -6.76
CA ASP A 8 -15.22 -2.99 -7.18
C ASP A 8 -13.99 -2.61 -6.34
N ILE A 9 -14.10 -2.78 -5.02
CA ILE A 9 -13.06 -2.41 -4.06
C ILE A 9 -12.87 -3.53 -3.05
N CYS A 10 -11.62 -3.93 -2.81
CA CYS A 10 -11.24 -4.68 -1.62
C CYS A 10 -10.25 -3.86 -0.77
N VAL A 11 -10.35 -4.01 0.55
CA VAL A 11 -9.46 -3.34 1.51
C VAL A 11 -8.76 -4.42 2.33
N LEU A 12 -7.43 -4.40 2.35
CA LEU A 12 -6.60 -5.40 3.02
C LEU A 12 -5.61 -4.72 3.98
N GLY A 13 -5.19 -5.44 5.02
CA GLY A 13 -3.97 -5.10 5.75
C GLY A 13 -2.72 -5.51 4.97
N ALA A 14 -1.56 -4.97 5.35
CA ALA A 14 -0.28 -5.35 4.77
C ALA A 14 0.85 -5.36 5.81
N PHE A 15 1.84 -6.24 5.61
CA PHE A 15 3.14 -6.12 6.25
C PHE A 15 4.05 -5.18 5.46
N GLN A 16 4.01 -5.29 4.12
CA GLN A 16 4.72 -4.40 3.21
C GLN A 16 3.86 -4.08 1.99
N VAL A 17 4.01 -2.86 1.48
CA VAL A 17 3.57 -2.45 0.14
C VAL A 17 4.76 -1.88 -0.61
N SER A 18 5.03 -2.36 -1.83
CA SER A 18 6.13 -1.80 -2.61
C SER A 18 5.75 -0.47 -3.28
N VAL A 19 6.74 0.32 -3.71
CA VAL A 19 6.52 1.52 -4.53
C VAL A 19 5.80 1.25 -5.87
N ARG A 20 5.75 -0.02 -6.30
CA ARG A 20 5.02 -0.48 -7.48
C ARG A 20 3.64 -1.07 -7.17
N GLY A 21 3.28 -1.15 -5.89
CA GLY A 21 1.99 -1.69 -5.45
C GLY A 21 2.00 -3.21 -5.25
N ASP A 22 3.16 -3.83 -5.04
CA ASP A 22 3.20 -5.23 -4.59
C ASP A 22 2.67 -5.32 -3.16
N LEU A 23 1.84 -6.31 -2.88
CA LEU A 23 1.27 -6.58 -1.57
C LEU A 23 1.98 -7.77 -0.94
N ALA A 24 2.46 -7.63 0.30
CA ALA A 24 2.88 -8.76 1.13
C ALA A 24 2.16 -8.73 2.48
N ASN A 25 1.30 -9.71 2.75
CA ASN A 25 0.46 -9.72 3.95
C ASN A 25 0.14 -11.11 4.54
N TRP A 26 0.78 -12.19 4.07
CA TRP A 26 0.42 -13.55 4.52
C TRP A 26 1.53 -14.32 5.22
N HIS A 27 2.80 -13.92 5.04
CA HIS A 27 3.94 -14.61 5.66
C HIS A 27 5.17 -13.70 5.76
N THR A 28 5.80 -13.67 6.93
CA THR A 28 6.97 -12.83 7.24
C THR A 28 8.31 -13.54 7.01
N GLY A 29 8.30 -14.84 6.74
CA GLY A 29 9.52 -15.62 6.50
C GLY A 29 10.06 -16.36 7.73
N GLU A 30 9.47 -16.18 8.91
CA GLU A 30 9.89 -16.91 10.12
C GLU A 30 9.49 -18.38 10.05
N ALA A 31 10.38 -19.28 10.47
CA ALA A 31 10.19 -20.73 10.37
C ALA A 31 8.95 -21.24 11.11
N ASP A 32 8.58 -20.57 12.20
CA ASP A 32 7.42 -20.91 13.03
C ASP A 32 6.15 -20.13 12.66
N ALA A 33 6.23 -19.24 11.67
CA ALA A 33 5.06 -18.48 11.22
C ALA A 33 4.12 -19.41 10.44
N ILE A 34 2.92 -19.64 10.98
CA ILE A 34 1.89 -20.41 10.29
C ILE A 34 1.39 -19.59 9.09
N PRO A 35 1.53 -20.08 7.85
CA PRO A 35 0.99 -19.41 6.67
C PRO A 35 -0.52 -19.21 6.78
N ALA A 36 -0.96 -17.96 6.63
CA ALA A 36 -2.38 -17.62 6.61
C ALA A 36 -2.70 -16.75 5.38
N VAL A 37 -2.65 -17.36 4.19
CA VAL A 37 -3.06 -16.68 2.95
C VAL A 37 -4.56 -16.41 2.93
N GLY A 38 -5.37 -17.39 3.35
CA GLY A 38 -6.82 -17.32 3.23
C GLY A 38 -7.27 -16.96 1.80
N GLY A 39 -8.28 -16.11 1.68
CA GLY A 39 -8.74 -15.56 0.39
C GLY A 39 -8.03 -14.28 -0.06
N ALA A 40 -6.92 -13.89 0.58
CA ALA A 40 -6.26 -12.61 0.29
C ALA A 40 -5.72 -12.53 -1.15
N MET A 41 -5.18 -13.64 -1.67
CA MET A 41 -4.71 -13.72 -3.06
C MET A 41 -5.87 -13.58 -4.07
N ASP A 42 -7.01 -14.24 -3.82
CA ASP A 42 -8.20 -14.12 -4.67
C ASP A 42 -8.78 -12.70 -4.66
N LEU A 43 -8.74 -12.03 -3.50
CA LEU A 43 -9.22 -10.64 -3.37
C LEU A 43 -8.28 -9.65 -4.06
N ALA A 44 -6.97 -9.79 -3.85
CA ALA A 44 -5.96 -8.90 -4.43
C ALA A 44 -5.89 -8.99 -5.95
N SER A 45 -6.14 -10.19 -6.51
CA SER A 45 -6.17 -10.42 -7.96
C SER A 45 -7.54 -10.15 -8.61
N GLY A 46 -8.62 -10.34 -7.85
CA GLY A 46 -9.98 -10.34 -8.40
C GLY A 46 -10.75 -9.03 -8.26
N ALA A 47 -10.35 -8.13 -7.36
CA ALA A 47 -10.98 -6.82 -7.20
C ALA A 47 -10.53 -5.84 -8.29
N ARG A 48 -11.42 -4.93 -8.71
CA ARG A 48 -11.05 -3.88 -9.67
C ARG A 48 -10.05 -2.88 -9.08
N ARG A 49 -10.14 -2.62 -7.77
CA ARG A 49 -9.20 -1.80 -7.01
C ARG A 49 -8.89 -2.48 -5.68
N THR A 50 -7.61 -2.68 -5.41
CA THR A 50 -7.14 -3.11 -4.09
C THR A 50 -6.59 -1.91 -3.35
N TYR A 51 -7.14 -1.67 -2.16
CA TYR A 51 -6.65 -0.68 -1.21
C TYR A 51 -6.01 -1.36 -0.02
N VAL A 52 -5.03 -0.70 0.57
CA VAL A 52 -4.35 -1.15 1.78
C VAL A 52 -4.61 -0.16 2.90
N MET A 53 -4.88 -0.65 4.11
CA MET A 53 -4.97 0.18 5.32
C MET A 53 -3.98 -0.34 6.37
N ILE A 54 -3.03 0.50 6.78
CA ILE A 54 -1.92 0.15 7.66
C ILE A 54 -1.49 1.35 8.50
N GLU A 55 -0.82 1.15 9.64
CA GLU A 55 0.08 2.18 10.14
C GLU A 55 1.29 2.30 9.20
N LEU A 56 1.78 3.52 8.92
CA LEU A 56 2.92 3.74 8.03
C LEU A 56 4.17 3.01 8.54
N LEU A 57 4.37 3.04 9.86
CA LEU A 57 5.53 2.46 10.51
C LEU A 57 5.17 1.16 11.25
N THR A 58 6.16 0.30 11.44
CA THR A 58 6.11 -0.78 12.42
C THR A 58 6.27 -0.22 13.83
N LYS A 59 6.04 -1.07 14.84
CA LYS A 59 6.33 -0.74 16.25
C LYS A 59 7.80 -0.39 16.51
N SER A 60 8.72 -0.84 15.65
CA SER A 60 10.15 -0.53 15.69
C SER A 60 10.53 0.69 14.84
N GLY A 61 9.54 1.42 14.29
CA GLY A 61 9.75 2.63 13.50
C GLY A 61 10.18 2.39 12.05
N GLN A 62 10.12 1.15 11.56
CA GLN A 62 10.47 0.84 10.16
C GLN A 62 9.28 1.12 9.25
N SER A 63 9.51 1.72 8.08
CA SER A 63 8.44 1.93 7.10
C SER A 63 7.89 0.61 6.57
N LYS A 64 6.57 0.53 6.44
CA LYS A 64 5.87 -0.54 5.74
C LYS A 64 5.71 -0.27 4.24
N ILE A 65 6.07 0.92 3.78
CA ILE A 65 6.29 1.20 2.36
C ILE A 65 7.74 0.85 2.05
N ALA A 66 7.97 0.03 1.01
CA ALA A 66 9.29 -0.45 0.65
C ALA A 66 9.59 -0.22 -0.83
N GLU A 67 10.87 -0.06 -1.19
CA GLU A 67 11.27 -0.03 -2.60
C GLU A 67 10.92 -1.35 -3.31
N ARG A 68 11.09 -2.47 -2.60
CA ARG A 68 10.66 -3.81 -2.98
C ARG A 68 10.26 -4.58 -1.72
N CYS A 69 9.21 -5.38 -1.80
CA CYS A 69 8.86 -6.27 -0.70
C CYS A 69 9.96 -7.34 -0.52
N THR A 70 10.29 -7.62 0.74
CA THR A 70 11.20 -8.70 1.14
C THR A 70 10.43 -9.90 1.67
N TYR A 71 9.20 -9.70 2.14
CA TYR A 71 8.28 -10.75 2.51
C TYR A 71 7.60 -11.38 1.30
N ALA A 72 7.04 -12.58 1.50
CA ALA A 72 6.37 -13.32 0.44
C ALA A 72 5.17 -12.52 -0.08
N LEU A 73 5.12 -12.33 -1.40
CA LEU A 73 4.04 -11.57 -2.04
C LEU A 73 2.70 -12.32 -1.93
N THR A 74 1.67 -11.55 -1.64
CA THR A 74 0.26 -11.91 -1.83
C THR A 74 -0.17 -11.60 -3.27
N GLY A 75 0.30 -10.49 -3.83
CA GLY A 75 0.01 -10.08 -5.20
C GLY A 75 1.03 -9.06 -5.69
N ALA A 76 1.39 -9.14 -6.97
CA ALA A 76 2.30 -8.18 -7.61
C ALA A 76 1.50 -7.03 -8.23
N GLU A 77 2.00 -5.80 -8.07
CA GLU A 77 1.46 -4.56 -8.66
C GLU A 77 -0.08 -4.42 -8.55
N CYS A 78 -0.67 -4.93 -7.47
CA CYS A 78 -2.13 -5.02 -7.32
C CYS A 78 -2.71 -3.90 -6.45
N VAL A 79 -1.89 -3.30 -5.58
CA VAL A 79 -2.30 -2.20 -4.69
C VAL A 79 -2.38 -0.91 -5.48
N SER A 80 -3.54 -0.27 -5.44
CA SER A 80 -3.79 1.01 -6.11
C SER A 80 -3.76 2.21 -5.15
N ARG A 81 -3.99 1.99 -3.85
CA ARG A 81 -3.97 3.03 -2.83
C ARG A 81 -3.62 2.47 -1.46
N VAL A 82 -2.86 3.26 -0.69
CA VAL A 82 -2.50 2.98 0.69
C VAL A 82 -3.04 4.10 1.58
N TYR A 83 -3.81 3.70 2.58
CA TYR A 83 -4.29 4.56 3.64
C TYR A 83 -3.43 4.30 4.88
N THR A 84 -2.80 5.34 5.38
CA THR A 84 -2.05 5.29 6.63
C THR A 84 -2.64 6.20 7.70
N ASP A 85 -2.11 6.07 8.91
CA ASP A 85 -2.35 7.00 10.01
C ASP A 85 -1.85 8.42 9.71
N LEU A 86 -0.97 8.60 8.71
CA LEU A 86 -0.36 9.89 8.36
C LEU A 86 -0.76 10.43 7.00
N ALA A 87 -1.14 9.58 6.04
CA ALA A 87 -1.36 9.99 4.65
C ALA A 87 -2.23 9.03 3.84
N VAL A 88 -2.83 9.55 2.77
CA VAL A 88 -3.43 8.78 1.69
C VAL A 88 -2.50 8.83 0.49
N ILE A 89 -2.02 7.66 0.05
CA ILE A 89 -1.00 7.53 -0.99
C ILE A 89 -1.57 6.71 -2.15
N GLU A 90 -1.58 7.26 -3.35
CA GLU A 90 -1.93 6.56 -4.57
C GLU A 90 -0.69 5.93 -5.22
N VAL A 91 -0.82 4.68 -5.65
CA VAL A 91 0.22 3.99 -6.42
C VAL A 91 -0.02 4.26 -7.89
N THR A 92 0.93 4.90 -8.55
CA THR A 92 0.85 5.26 -9.97
C THR A 92 2.03 4.68 -10.74
N PRO A 93 1.95 4.58 -12.08
CA PRO A 93 3.11 4.22 -12.90
C PRO A 93 4.31 5.17 -12.74
N GLN A 94 4.09 6.40 -12.27
CA GLN A 94 5.13 7.40 -12.02
C GLN A 94 5.69 7.34 -10.59
N GLY A 95 5.17 6.47 -9.74
CA GLY A 95 5.53 6.33 -8.34
C GLY A 95 4.39 6.69 -7.39
N LEU A 96 4.74 6.97 -6.14
CA LEU A 96 3.77 7.21 -5.06
C LEU A 96 3.36 8.68 -5.00
N VAL A 97 2.05 8.94 -5.12
CA VAL A 97 1.45 10.28 -5.08
C VAL A 97 0.66 10.45 -3.78
N VAL A 98 0.95 11.49 -3.01
CA VAL A 98 0.25 11.79 -1.75
C VAL A 98 -1.01 12.57 -2.07
N LEU A 99 -2.18 11.94 -1.91
CA LEU A 99 -3.47 12.59 -2.15
C LEU A 99 -3.90 13.46 -0.97
N ASP A 100 -3.54 13.03 0.24
CA ASP A 100 -3.86 13.73 1.48
C ASP A 100 -2.85 13.36 2.57
N ARG A 101 -2.66 14.22 3.56
CA ARG A 101 -1.78 13.99 4.72
C ARG A 101 -2.24 14.78 5.93
N VAL A 102 -1.93 14.28 7.12
CA VAL A 102 -2.27 14.95 8.37
C VAL A 102 -1.74 16.39 8.41
N GLU A 103 -2.49 17.28 9.06
CA GLU A 103 -2.16 18.70 9.16
C GLU A 103 -0.78 18.91 9.79
N GLY A 104 -0.01 19.84 9.23
CA GLY A 104 1.33 20.19 9.71
C GLY A 104 2.45 19.24 9.25
N LEU A 105 2.14 18.08 8.67
CA LEU A 105 3.16 17.19 8.11
C LEU A 105 3.53 17.61 6.69
N THR A 106 4.81 17.87 6.43
CA THR A 106 5.30 18.22 5.09
C THR A 106 5.54 16.98 4.23
N LEU A 107 5.55 17.13 2.90
CA LEU A 107 5.90 16.03 1.98
C LEU A 107 7.30 15.48 2.25
N ALA A 108 8.25 16.36 2.57
CA ALA A 108 9.64 15.99 2.83
C ALA A 108 9.75 15.13 4.08
N GLU A 109 9.09 15.51 5.18
CA GLU A 109 9.04 14.73 6.41
C GLU A 109 8.34 13.38 6.19
N LEU A 110 7.19 13.37 5.50
CA LEU A 110 6.48 12.13 5.18
C LEU A 110 7.34 11.21 4.30
N SER A 111 8.07 11.74 3.32
CA SER A 111 8.99 10.95 2.48
C SER A 111 10.13 10.36 3.31
N ALA A 112 10.67 11.12 4.28
CA ALA A 112 11.69 10.64 5.19
C ALA A 112 11.17 9.51 6.09
N LEU A 113 9.94 9.62 6.60
CA LEU A 113 9.29 8.56 7.38
C LEU A 113 8.99 7.32 6.54
N ALA A 114 8.50 7.51 5.30
CA ALA A 114 8.20 6.41 4.39
C ALA A 114 9.47 5.72 3.85
N GLY A 115 10.63 6.39 3.91
CA GLY A 115 11.90 5.87 3.42
C GLY A 115 12.00 5.81 1.90
N VAL A 116 11.05 6.41 1.18
CA VAL A 116 10.94 6.39 -0.29
C VAL A 116 10.50 7.75 -0.82
N PRO A 117 10.82 8.12 -2.08
CA PRO A 117 10.38 9.39 -2.64
C PRO A 117 8.86 9.43 -2.83
N LEU A 118 8.22 10.48 -2.29
CA LEU A 118 6.80 10.76 -2.50
C LEU A 118 6.61 12.01 -3.35
N ARG A 119 5.47 12.08 -4.04
CA ARG A 119 5.14 13.17 -4.98
C ARG A 119 3.85 13.86 -4.55
N GLU A 120 3.78 15.17 -4.80
CA GLU A 120 2.49 15.87 -4.76
C GLU A 120 1.61 15.43 -5.94
N PRO A 121 0.28 15.56 -5.82
CA PRO A 121 -0.61 15.46 -6.97
C PRO A 121 -0.19 16.48 -8.02
N SER A 122 -0.17 16.07 -9.29
CA SER A 122 -0.01 17.04 -10.36
C SER A 122 -1.19 18.01 -10.27
N SER A 123 -0.90 19.31 -10.16
CA SER A 123 -1.91 20.36 -10.11
C SER A 123 -2.65 20.40 -11.44
N ASN A 124 -3.68 19.55 -11.58
CA ASN A 124 -4.77 19.88 -12.45
C ASN A 124 -5.52 21.01 -11.75
N VAL A 125 -5.17 22.24 -12.11
CA VAL A 125 -6.05 23.39 -11.94
C VAL A 125 -7.31 23.08 -12.76
N GLY A 126 -8.22 22.38 -12.09
CA GLY A 126 -9.54 22.01 -12.57
C GLY A 126 -10.46 22.20 -11.38
N THR A 127 -10.73 23.46 -11.06
CA THR A 127 -11.89 23.85 -10.29
C THR A 127 -13.12 23.15 -10.86
N ARG A 128 -13.74 22.27 -10.07
CA ARG A 128 -15.18 22.19 -9.83
C ARG A 128 -15.49 21.16 -8.76
#